data_AF-A0A7C3RQD0-F1
#
_entry.id   AF-A0A7C3RQD0-F1
#
_cell.length_a   1.000
_cell.length_b   1.000
_cell.length_c   1.000
_cell.angle_alpha   90.00
_cell.angle_beta   90.00
_cell.angle_gamma   90.00
#
_symmetry.space_group_name_H-M   'P 1'
#
loop_
_entity.id
_entity.type
_entity.pdbx_description
1 polymer ?
#
loop_
_entity_poly.entity_id
_entity_poly.type
_entity_poly.pdbx_seq_one_letter_code
_entity_poly.pdbx_strand_id
1 'polypeptide(L)'
;MTHLQSESQDKPRDAEPAGQDAPLDRHPAGAHWSALAARMLDDVVRIVEAETRLLEVNFGRALTAAFDRAIGQLLGGLMMFLGGACLLAALIMLLHQWLPVWQSLAISGAAAIGGGLAVGRLSARIARKTGSDTTGD
;
A
#
# COMPACT_ATOMS: atom_id res chain seq x y z
N MET A 1 -6.91 39.65 43.51
CA MET A 1 -8.24 39.01 43.59
C MET A 1 -8.02 37.50 43.70
N THR A 2 -7.54 36.98 44.84
CA THR A 2 -8.30 36.60 46.05
C THR A 2 -9.50 35.71 45.75
N HIS A 3 -9.33 34.39 45.89
CA HIS A 3 -10.25 33.59 46.68
C HIS A 3 -9.53 32.33 47.21
N LEU A 4 -9.28 32.36 48.51
CA LEU A 4 -8.94 31.22 49.37
C LEU A 4 -10.26 30.47 49.67
N GLN A 5 -10.27 29.16 49.49
CA GLN A 5 -11.30 28.25 50.00
C GLN A 5 -10.64 26.85 50.00
N SER A 6 -9.92 26.39 51.03
CA SER A 6 -10.21 26.38 52.47
C SER A 6 -11.61 25.87 52.79
N GLU A 7 -11.87 24.61 52.39
CA GLU A 7 -12.87 23.79 53.06
C GLU A 7 -12.20 22.49 53.53
N SER A 8 -11.69 22.60 54.76
CA SER A 8 -11.43 21.49 55.66
C SER A 8 -12.77 20.81 55.97
N GLN A 9 -13.02 19.66 55.37
CA GLN A 9 -14.10 18.77 55.82
C GLN A 9 -13.48 17.53 56.47
N ASP A 10 -13.10 17.75 57.73
CA ASP A 10 -12.96 16.75 58.76
C ASP A 10 -14.33 16.06 58.93
N LYS A 11 -14.41 14.77 58.56
CA LYS A 11 -15.60 13.94 58.82
C LYS A 11 -15.17 12.69 59.56
N PRO A 12 -15.75 12.42 60.74
CA PRO A 12 -15.23 11.47 61.70
C PRO A 12 -15.27 10.04 61.19
N ARG A 13 -14.14 9.36 61.39
CA ARG A 13 -14.02 7.94 61.68
C ARG A 13 -15.07 7.56 62.70
N ASP A 14 -15.98 6.64 62.37
CA ASP A 14 -16.60 5.68 63.28
C ASP A 14 -17.50 4.72 62.50
N ALA A 15 -17.58 3.50 63.02
CA ALA A 15 -18.42 2.36 62.60
C ALA A 15 -17.85 1.48 61.47
N GLU A 16 -16.96 0.59 61.89
CA GLU A 16 -16.80 -0.76 61.36
C GLU A 16 -17.96 -1.63 61.89
N PRO A 17 -18.94 -2.04 61.06
CA PRO A 17 -19.81 -3.15 61.40
C PRO A 17 -19.12 -4.46 60.98
N ALA A 18 -18.65 -5.18 61.99
CA ALA A 18 -18.41 -6.61 61.92
C ALA A 18 -19.64 -7.31 61.30
N GLY A 19 -19.41 -8.11 60.26
CA GLY A 19 -20.46 -8.88 59.59
C GLY A 19 -20.18 -9.14 58.11
N GLN A 20 -18.93 -9.46 57.77
CA GLN A 20 -18.59 -9.95 56.44
C GLN A 20 -18.62 -11.48 56.42
N ASP A 21 -19.79 -12.04 56.68
CA ASP A 21 -20.12 -13.41 56.33
C ASP A 21 -20.44 -13.43 54.84
N ALA A 22 -19.40 -13.22 54.03
CA ALA A 22 -19.50 -13.41 52.59
C ALA A 22 -19.83 -14.89 52.35
N PRO A 23 -20.96 -15.25 51.72
CA PRO A 23 -21.08 -16.56 51.15
C PRO A 23 -19.94 -16.67 50.14
N LEU A 24 -19.00 -17.57 50.42
CA LEU A 24 -18.02 -18.01 49.44
C LEU A 24 -18.80 -18.65 48.30
N ASP A 25 -19.21 -17.81 47.36
CA ASP A 25 -19.59 -18.19 46.01
C ASP A 25 -18.42 -19.01 45.49
N ARG A 26 -18.54 -20.33 45.61
CA ARG A 26 -17.72 -21.28 44.87
C ARG A 26 -18.09 -21.13 43.40
N HIS A 27 -17.67 -20.03 42.80
CA HIS A 27 -17.53 -19.98 41.36
C HIS A 27 -16.47 -21.02 41.01
N PRO A 28 -16.79 -22.04 40.19
CA PRO A 28 -15.84 -23.08 39.84
C PRO A 28 -14.62 -22.40 39.21
N ALA A 29 -13.42 -22.61 39.75
CA ALA A 29 -12.19 -21.96 39.30
C ALA A 29 -11.93 -22.08 37.78
N GLY A 30 -12.56 -23.06 37.11
CA GLY A 30 -12.56 -23.18 35.65
C GLY A 30 -13.33 -22.08 34.90
N ALA A 31 -14.34 -21.46 35.50
CA ALA A 31 -15.15 -20.41 34.86
C ALA A 31 -14.42 -19.06 34.72
N HIS A 32 -13.45 -18.78 35.60
CA HIS A 32 -12.69 -17.54 35.59
C HIS A 32 -11.70 -17.47 34.40
N TRP A 33 -11.00 -18.57 34.13
CA TRP A 33 -10.07 -18.65 33.00
C TRP A 33 -10.79 -18.64 31.65
N SER A 34 -11.97 -19.26 31.54
CA SER A 34 -12.80 -19.16 30.34
C SER A 34 -13.30 -17.74 30.09
N ALA A 35 -13.63 -16.99 31.15
CA ALA A 35 -14.05 -15.59 31.02
C ALA A 35 -12.91 -14.68 30.57
N LEU A 36 -11.69 -14.88 31.07
CA LEU A 36 -10.50 -14.16 30.61
C LEU A 36 -10.16 -14.47 29.15
N ALA A 37 -10.24 -15.75 28.76
CA ALA A 37 -10.02 -16.15 27.37
C ALA A 37 -11.06 -15.52 26.43
N ALA A 38 -12.34 -15.50 26.83
CA ALA A 38 -13.40 -14.84 26.06
C ALA A 38 -13.14 -13.33 25.92
N ARG A 39 -12.63 -12.67 26.96
CA ARG A 39 -12.29 -11.24 26.94
C ARG A 39 -11.12 -10.95 26.00
N MET A 40 -10.06 -11.76 26.06
CA MET A 40 -8.91 -11.61 25.15
C MET A 40 -9.30 -11.86 23.70
N LEU A 41 -10.18 -12.84 23.43
CA LEU A 41 -10.68 -13.07 22.08
C LEU A 41 -11.47 -11.85 21.58
N ASP A 42 -12.32 -11.25 22.41
CA ASP A 42 -13.09 -10.05 22.06
C ASP A 42 -12.16 -8.86 21.72
N ASP A 43 -11.10 -8.67 22.51
CA ASP A 43 -10.11 -7.62 22.26
C ASP A 43 -9.31 -7.87 20.95
N VAL A 44 -8.93 -9.12 20.67
CA VAL A 44 -8.25 -9.48 19.41
C VAL A 44 -9.17 -9.27 18.21
N VAL A 45 -10.44 -9.67 18.30
CA VAL A 45 -11.41 -9.46 17.22
C VAL A 45 -11.58 -7.96 16.94
N ARG A 46 -11.68 -7.13 17.99
CA ARG A 46 -11.76 -5.67 17.85
C ARG A 46 -10.52 -5.07 17.18
N ILE A 47 -9.33 -5.56 17.53
CA ILE A 47 -8.06 -5.11 16.91
C ILE A 47 -8.03 -5.50 15.43
N VAL A 48 -8.38 -6.75 15.10
CA VAL A 48 -8.42 -7.22 13.72
C VAL A 48 -9.47 -6.45 12.90
N GLU A 49 -10.62 -6.12 13.48
CA GLU A 49 -11.65 -5.30 12.82
C GLU A 49 -11.16 -3.86 12.57
N ALA A 50 -10.39 -3.29 13.50
CA ALA A 50 -9.76 -1.98 13.30
C ALA A 50 -8.67 -2.03 12.23
N GLU A 51 -7.81 -3.05 12.22
CA GLU A 51 -6.76 -3.22 11.23
C GLU A 51 -7.32 -3.50 9.84
N THR A 52 -8.36 -4.33 9.71
CA THR A 52 -9.00 -4.60 8.42
C THR A 52 -9.63 -3.35 7.82
N ARG A 53 -10.26 -2.48 8.63
CA ARG A 53 -10.74 -1.16 8.17
C ARG A 53 -9.62 -0.25 7.65
N LEU A 54 -8.48 -0.23 8.33
CA LEU A 54 -7.31 0.55 7.90
C LEU A 54 -6.70 -0.02 6.62
N LEU A 55 -6.61 -1.35 6.52
CA LEU A 55 -6.17 -2.07 5.33
C LEU A 55 -7.09 -1.78 4.16
N GLU A 56 -8.41 -1.84 4.34
CA GLU A 56 -9.38 -1.59 3.27
C GLU A 56 -9.25 -0.17 2.69
N VAL A 57 -9.13 0.84 3.56
CA VAL A 57 -8.95 2.23 3.14
C VAL A 57 -7.60 2.43 2.44
N ASN A 58 -6.53 1.86 2.97
CA ASN A 58 -5.20 2.00 2.39
C ASN A 58 -5.06 1.22 1.08
N PHE A 59 -5.63 0.03 1.01
CA PHE A 59 -5.62 -0.85 -0.15
C PHE A 59 -6.42 -0.24 -1.30
N GLY A 60 -7.60 0.34 -1.03
CA GLY A 60 -8.37 1.06 -2.05
C GLY A 60 -7.60 2.22 -2.67
N ARG A 61 -6.91 3.02 -1.85
CA ARG A 61 -6.07 4.13 -2.33
C ARG A 61 -4.85 3.63 -3.12
N ALA A 62 -4.16 2.62 -2.61
CA ALA A 62 -3.00 2.03 -3.27
C ALA A 62 -3.36 1.42 -4.63
N LEU A 63 -4.48 0.68 -4.71
CA LEU A 63 -4.98 0.13 -5.97
C LEU A 63 -5.35 1.21 -6.96
N THR A 64 -6.07 2.24 -6.52
CA THR A 64 -6.48 3.33 -7.43
C THR A 64 -5.26 4.05 -8.00
N ALA A 65 -4.26 4.34 -7.17
CA ALA A 65 -3.00 4.94 -7.62
C ALA A 65 -2.19 4.01 -8.55
N ALA A 66 -2.16 2.70 -8.25
CA ALA A 66 -1.51 1.71 -9.11
C ALA A 66 -2.22 1.60 -10.46
N PHE A 67 -3.55 1.57 -10.49
CA PHE A 67 -4.34 1.54 -11.71
C PHE A 67 -4.17 2.81 -12.54
N ASP A 68 -4.23 3.99 -11.92
CA ASP A 68 -4.06 5.25 -12.64
C ASP A 68 -2.68 5.34 -13.30
N ARG A 69 -1.63 4.90 -12.58
CA ARG A 69 -0.27 4.81 -13.12
C ARG A 69 -0.16 3.76 -14.23
N ALA A 70 -0.78 2.59 -14.07
CA ALA A 70 -0.78 1.54 -15.08
C ALA A 70 -1.49 1.98 -16.35
N ILE A 71 -2.67 2.59 -16.22
CA ILE A 71 -3.45 3.15 -17.34
C ILE A 71 -2.64 4.22 -18.05
N GLY A 72 -2.02 5.15 -17.30
CA GLY A 72 -1.16 6.18 -17.88
C GLY A 72 0.01 5.61 -18.68
N GLN A 73 0.66 4.56 -18.16
CA GLN A 73 1.74 3.87 -18.87
C GLN A 73 1.23 3.13 -20.11
N LEU A 74 0.06 2.51 -20.04
CA LEU A 74 -0.53 1.74 -21.13
C LEU A 74 -0.99 2.65 -22.26
N LEU A 75 -1.64 3.78 -21.95
CA LEU A 75 -2.02 4.81 -22.92
C LEU A 75 -0.79 5.47 -23.55
N GLY A 76 0.20 5.83 -22.73
CA GLY A 76 1.46 6.40 -23.23
C GLY A 76 2.19 5.45 -24.17
N GLY A 77 2.28 4.18 -23.80
CA GLY A 77 2.85 3.12 -24.65
C GLY A 77 2.07 2.92 -25.95
N LEU A 78 0.74 2.90 -25.88
CA LEU A 78 -0.12 2.76 -27.06
C LEU A 78 0.05 3.92 -28.03
N MET A 79 0.04 5.16 -27.54
CA MET A 79 0.26 6.36 -28.35
C MET A 79 1.64 6.36 -29.00
N MET A 80 2.68 5.96 -28.24
CA MET A 80 4.03 5.83 -28.77
C MET A 80 4.10 4.75 -29.86
N PHE A 81 3.40 3.63 -29.68
CA PHE A 81 3.35 2.56 -30.67
C PHE A 81 2.61 2.99 -31.94
N LEU A 82 1.45 3.64 -31.80
CA LEU A 82 0.67 4.13 -32.94
C LEU A 82 1.42 5.21 -33.72
N GLY A 83 2.02 6.17 -33.00
CA GLY A 83 2.85 7.21 -33.60
C GLY A 83 4.07 6.63 -34.29
N GLY A 84 4.76 5.68 -33.64
CA GLY A 84 5.89 4.96 -34.21
C GLY A 84 5.52 4.17 -35.48
N ALA A 85 4.40 3.44 -35.45
CA ALA A 85 3.91 2.69 -36.60
C ALA A 85 3.51 3.61 -37.77
N CYS A 86 2.86 4.74 -37.49
CA CYS A 86 2.52 5.75 -38.49
C CYS A 86 3.77 6.35 -39.14
N LEU A 87 4.77 6.71 -38.33
CA LEU A 87 6.02 7.30 -38.80
C LEU A 87 6.84 6.28 -39.61
N LEU A 88 6.82 5.00 -39.20
CA LEU A 88 7.42 3.90 -39.93
C LEU A 88 6.74 3.69 -41.29
N ALA A 89 5.41 3.71 -41.34
CA ALA A 89 4.65 3.60 -42.57
C ALA A 89 4.93 4.76 -43.53
N ALA A 90 4.97 6.00 -43.03
CA ALA A 90 5.33 7.18 -43.80
C ALA A 90 6.76 7.08 -44.36
N LEU A 91 7.71 6.60 -43.54
CA LEU A 91 9.10 6.38 -43.95
C LEU A 91 9.19 5.33 -45.06
N ILE A 92 8.47 4.21 -44.92
CA ILE A 92 8.42 3.15 -45.95
C ILE A 92 7.87 3.72 -47.25
N MET A 93 6.79 4.51 -47.19
CA MET A 93 6.18 5.09 -48.39
C MET A 93 7.12 6.10 -49.08
N LEU A 94 7.81 6.93 -48.30
CA LEU A 94 8.80 7.88 -48.82
C LEU A 94 9.98 7.17 -49.48
N LEU A 95 10.48 6.09 -48.86
CA LEU A 95 11.60 5.32 -49.41
C LEU A 95 11.20 4.48 -50.62
N HIS A 96 9.97 4.01 -50.68
CA HIS A 96 9.43 3.30 -51.85
C HIS A 96 9.49 4.17 -53.12
N GLN A 97 9.42 5.50 -52.99
CA GLN A 97 9.45 6.40 -54.13
C GLN A 97 10.86 6.62 -54.71
N TRP A 98 11.92 6.35 -53.95
CA TRP A 98 13.30 6.68 -54.35
C TRP A 98 14.30 5.52 -54.31
N LEU A 99 13.99 4.40 -53.65
CA LEU A 99 14.91 3.25 -53.50
C LEU A 99 14.25 1.90 -53.80
N PRO A 100 15.03 0.88 -54.22
CA PRO A 100 14.57 -0.49 -54.33
C PRO A 100 14.10 -1.04 -52.97
N VAL A 101 12.91 -1.65 -52.97
CA VAL A 101 12.10 -2.08 -51.80
C VAL A 101 12.89 -2.88 -50.74
N TRP A 102 13.95 -3.58 -51.15
CA TRP A 102 14.78 -4.37 -50.24
C TRP A 102 15.62 -3.53 -49.26
N GLN A 103 16.10 -2.35 -49.68
CA GLN A 103 16.93 -1.51 -48.82
C GLN A 103 16.11 -0.71 -47.79
N SER A 104 14.87 -0.36 -48.12
CA SER A 104 13.98 0.36 -47.21
C SER A 104 13.51 -0.50 -46.04
N LEU A 105 13.23 -1.76 -46.30
CA LEU A 105 12.89 -2.75 -45.28
C LEU A 105 14.07 -3.00 -44.33
N ALA A 106 15.29 -3.06 -44.85
CA ALA A 106 16.48 -3.25 -44.02
C ALA A 106 16.74 -2.06 -43.07
N ILE A 107 16.64 -0.81 -43.57
CA ILE A 107 16.91 0.39 -42.76
C ILE A 107 15.82 0.58 -41.69
N SER A 108 14.55 0.45 -42.07
CA SER A 108 13.43 0.59 -41.14
C SER A 108 13.44 -0.51 -40.06
N GLY A 109 13.71 -1.76 -40.45
CA GLY A 109 13.88 -2.87 -39.51
C GLY A 109 15.07 -2.67 -38.58
N ALA A 110 16.22 -2.24 -39.10
CA ALA A 110 17.41 -1.97 -38.29
C ALA A 110 17.18 -0.81 -37.30
N ALA A 111 16.49 0.26 -37.72
CA ALA A 111 16.14 1.36 -36.84
C ALA A 111 15.18 0.94 -35.73
N ALA A 112 14.17 0.11 -36.04
CA ALA A 112 13.24 -0.42 -35.05
C ALA A 112 13.95 -1.34 -34.03
N ILE A 113 14.80 -2.25 -34.50
CA ILE A 113 15.58 -3.16 -33.65
C ILE A 113 16.57 -2.37 -32.78
N GLY A 114 17.28 -1.41 -33.38
CA GLY A 114 18.23 -0.55 -32.68
C GLY A 114 17.58 0.30 -31.60
N GLY A 115 16.45 0.93 -31.92
CA GLY A 115 15.65 1.69 -30.97
C GLY A 115 15.14 0.82 -29.81
N GLY A 116 14.58 -0.36 -30.13
CA GLY A 116 14.13 -1.32 -29.12
C GLY A 116 15.25 -1.79 -28.19
N LEU A 117 16.43 -2.09 -28.73
CA LEU A 117 17.61 -2.49 -27.95
C LEU A 117 18.12 -1.35 -27.06
N ALA A 118 18.14 -0.11 -27.57
CA ALA A 118 18.58 1.05 -26.80
C ALA A 118 17.66 1.32 -25.61
N VAL A 119 16.34 1.28 -25.83
CA VAL A 119 15.33 1.43 -24.77
C VAL A 119 15.43 0.29 -23.76
N GLY A 120 15.55 -0.96 -24.22
CA GLY A 120 15.71 -2.12 -23.33
C GLY A 120 16.99 -2.03 -22.47
N ARG A 121 18.10 -1.60 -23.07
CA ARG A 121 19.38 -1.37 -22.36
C ARG A 121 19.27 -0.24 -21.33
N LEU A 122 18.58 0.84 -21.66
CA LEU A 122 18.37 1.96 -20.76
C LEU A 122 17.48 1.56 -19.57
N SER A 123 16.37 0.85 -19.84
CA SER A 123 15.47 0.35 -18.81
C SER A 123 16.18 -0.63 -17.87
N ALA A 124 17.00 -1.55 -18.42
CA ALA A 124 17.82 -2.45 -17.63
C ALA A 124 18.92 -1.74 -16.81
N ARG A 125 19.41 -0.57 -17.25
CA ARG A 125 20.35 0.25 -16.47
C ARG A 125 19.65 0.94 -15.30
N ILE A 126 18.44 1.46 -15.51
CA ILE A 126 17.67 2.12 -14.47
C ILE A 126 17.31 1.11 -13.37
N ALA A 127 16.88 -0.10 -13.74
CA ALA A 127 16.56 -1.16 -12.78
C ALA A 127 17.75 -1.57 -11.89
N ARG A 128 18.99 -1.52 -12.41
CA ARG A 128 20.19 -1.81 -11.62
C ARG A 128 20.53 -0.72 -10.60
N LYS A 129 20.22 0.54 -10.90
CA LYS A 129 20.57 1.67 -10.03
C LYS A 129 19.71 1.68 -8.76
N THR A 130 18.49 1.16 -8.82
CA THR A 130 17.58 1.10 -7.67
C THR A 130 17.91 -0.01 -6.67
N GLY A 131 18.62 -1.07 -7.10
CA GLY A 131 18.97 -2.21 -6.23
C GLY A 131 20.22 -2.00 -5.37
N SER A 132 21.10 -1.06 -5.74
CA SER A 132 22.30 -0.73 -4.97
C SER A 132 22.00 0.13 -3.74
N ASP A 133 20.89 0.85 -3.72
CA ASP A 133 20.55 1.77 -2.63
C ASP A 133 19.87 1.07 -1.43
N THR A 134 19.40 -0.17 -1.59
CA THR A 134 18.64 -0.91 -0.56
C THR A 134 19.47 -1.89 0.27
N THR A 135 20.76 -2.08 -0.05
CA THR A 135 21.63 -3.07 0.63
C THR A 135 22.70 -2.41 1.53
N GLY A 136 22.54 -1.11 1.80
CA GLY A 136 23.55 -0.27 2.47
C GLY A 136 23.19 0.21 3.87
N ASP A 137 22.11 -0.29 4.48
CA ASP A 137 21.72 0.02 5.88
C ASP A 137 21.62 -1.26 6.72
#